data_AF-A0AAX6DRM1-F1
#
_entry.id   AF-A0AAX6DRM1-F1
#
_cell.length_a   1.000
_cell.length_b   1.000
_cell.length_c   1.000
_cell.angle_alpha   90.00
_cell.angle_beta   90.00
_cell.angle_gamma   90.00
#
_symmetry.space_group_name_H-M   'P 1'
#
loop_
_entity.id
_entity.type
_entity.pdbx_description
1 polymer ?
#
loop_
_entity_poly.entity_id
_entity_poly.type
_entity_poly.pdbx_seq_one_letter_code
_entity_poly.pdbx_strand_id
1 'polypeptide(L)'
;MKQWGRVVRRWNSEEAKLTSETNTRNRMKVKYTHTMGSKSFARVREEEKKRRPNGEEPSKVEMFVLTRKRKDGTLKLDEDTRIELESLTSQVSDTPESNIAREFFEESF
;
A
#
# COMPACT_ATOMS: atom_id res chain seq x y z
N MET A 1 -19.60 27.15 26.79
CA MET A 1 -20.60 26.54 25.86
C MET A 1 -20.56 27.02 24.40
N LYS A 2 -19.89 28.13 24.03
CA LYS A 2 -19.88 28.65 22.64
C LYS A 2 -19.08 27.81 21.61
N GLN A 3 -18.44 26.73 22.02
CA GLN A 3 -17.63 25.86 21.16
C GLN A 3 -18.50 24.90 20.34
N TRP A 4 -19.50 24.28 20.97
CA TRP A 4 -20.38 23.30 20.33
C TRP A 4 -21.13 23.88 19.11
N GLY A 5 -21.75 25.05 19.28
CA GLY A 5 -22.47 25.71 18.18
C GLY A 5 -21.58 26.07 16.98
N ARG A 6 -20.27 26.31 17.19
CA ARG A 6 -19.32 26.53 16.08
C ARG A 6 -19.03 25.24 15.33
N VAL A 7 -18.87 24.13 16.05
CA VAL A 7 -18.70 22.81 15.45
C VAL A 7 -19.92 22.47 14.60
N VAL A 8 -21.12 22.50 15.19
CA VAL A 8 -22.37 22.18 14.45
C VAL A 8 -22.52 23.01 13.18
N ARG A 9 -22.24 24.32 13.22
CA ARG A 9 -22.29 25.18 12.03
C ARG A 9 -21.25 24.78 10.97
N ARG A 10 -20.02 24.42 11.38
CA ARG A 10 -18.98 23.97 10.44
C ARG A 10 -19.40 22.69 9.72
N TRP A 11 -19.90 21.69 10.43
CA TRP A 11 -20.32 20.42 9.82
C TRP A 11 -21.58 20.57 8.95
N ASN A 12 -22.45 21.55 9.26
CA ASN A 12 -23.61 21.86 8.43
C ASN A 12 -23.32 22.75 7.22
N SER A 13 -22.10 23.31 7.11
CA SER A 13 -21.69 24.08 5.93
C SER A 13 -21.67 23.20 4.67
N GLU A 14 -22.01 23.79 3.53
CA GLU A 14 -22.02 23.09 2.24
C GLU A 14 -20.64 22.51 1.89
N GLU A 15 -19.57 23.27 2.15
CA GLU A 15 -18.19 22.85 1.93
C GLU A 15 -17.85 21.56 2.69
N ALA A 16 -18.27 21.46 3.95
CA ALA A 16 -18.03 20.27 4.77
C ALA A 16 -18.81 19.05 4.26
N LYS A 17 -20.04 19.24 3.78
CA LYS A 17 -20.85 18.16 3.19
C LYS A 17 -20.23 17.66 1.89
N LEU A 18 -19.85 18.56 0.98
CA LEU A 18 -19.16 18.22 -0.27
C LEU A 18 -17.85 17.46 -0.02
N THR A 19 -17.07 17.89 0.97
CA THR A 19 -15.85 17.20 1.38
C THR A 19 -16.16 15.80 1.91
N SER A 20 -17.21 15.66 2.74
CA SER A 20 -17.64 14.38 3.30
C SER A 20 -18.08 13.39 2.22
N GLU A 21 -18.88 13.84 1.25
CA GLU A 21 -19.32 13.01 0.12
C GLU A 21 -18.13 12.57 -0.75
N THR A 22 -17.21 13.49 -1.03
CA THR A 22 -15.99 13.20 -1.79
C THR A 22 -15.12 12.17 -1.07
N ASN A 23 -14.92 12.35 0.23
CA ASN A 23 -14.15 11.41 1.06
C ASN A 23 -14.81 10.03 1.13
N THR A 24 -16.14 9.98 1.20
CA THR A 24 -16.91 8.72 1.17
C THR A 24 -16.72 7.99 -0.16
N ARG A 25 -16.88 8.69 -1.28
CA ARG A 25 -16.67 8.13 -2.62
C ARG A 25 -15.24 7.65 -2.82
N ASN A 26 -14.25 8.42 -2.35
CA ASN A 26 -12.84 8.02 -2.42
C ASN A 26 -12.57 6.79 -1.55
N ARG A 27 -13.15 6.73 -0.34
CA ARG A 27 -13.02 5.57 0.55
C ARG A 27 -13.61 4.30 -0.06
N MET A 28 -14.75 4.41 -0.77
CA MET A 28 -15.36 3.27 -1.48
C MET A 28 -14.47 2.73 -2.60
N LYS A 29 -13.61 3.55 -3.20
CA LYS A 29 -12.64 3.12 -4.23
C LYS A 29 -11.42 2.39 -3.65
N VAL A 30 -11.15 2.50 -2.36
CA VAL A 30 -9.99 1.84 -1.72
C VAL A 30 -10.29 0.35 -1.55
N LYS A 31 -9.86 -0.46 -2.51
CA LYS A 31 -9.96 -1.93 -2.46
C LYS A 31 -8.96 -2.56 -1.47
N TYR A 32 -7.73 -2.05 -1.43
CA TYR A 32 -6.62 -2.65 -0.69
C TYR A 32 -5.99 -1.68 0.31
N THR A 33 -6.21 -1.95 1.59
CA THR A 33 -5.59 -1.19 2.68
C THR A 33 -4.25 -1.83 3.06
N HIS A 34 -3.23 -1.01 3.31
CA HIS A 34 -1.95 -1.48 3.83
C HIS A 34 -2.11 -2.07 5.25
N THR A 35 -1.28 -3.05 5.60
CA THR A 35 -1.39 -3.85 6.83
C THR A 35 -0.38 -3.46 7.92
N MET A 36 0.42 -2.43 7.65
CA MET A 36 1.56 -2.02 8.47
C MET A 36 1.21 -1.24 9.76
N GLY A 37 -0.07 -0.93 9.99
CA GLY A 37 -0.49 -0.15 11.14
C GLY A 37 0.12 1.26 11.15
N SER A 38 0.78 1.64 12.25
CA SER A 38 1.40 2.96 12.43
C SER A 38 2.77 3.12 11.75
N LYS A 39 3.29 2.06 11.14
CA LYS A 39 4.60 2.10 10.49
C LYS A 39 4.48 2.83 9.16
N SER A 40 5.37 3.81 8.94
CA SER A 40 5.40 4.56 7.68
C SER A 40 6.09 3.80 6.57
N PHE A 41 5.80 4.15 5.31
CA PHE A 41 6.48 3.58 4.15
C PHE A 41 7.97 3.90 4.12
N ALA A 42 8.39 5.06 4.64
CA ALA A 42 9.81 5.41 4.76
C ALA A 42 10.57 4.42 5.66
N ARG A 43 9.97 4.02 6.80
CA ARG A 43 10.57 3.03 7.69
C ARG A 43 10.67 1.65 7.04
N VAL A 44 9.64 1.22 6.32
CA VAL A 44 9.71 -0.07 5.60
C VAL A 44 10.74 -0.04 4.50
N ARG A 45 10.89 1.08 3.79
CA ARG A 45 11.95 1.23 2.79
C ARG A 45 13.33 1.10 3.43
N GLU A 46 13.57 1.79 4.54
CA GLU A 46 14.86 1.77 5.22
C GLU A 46 15.20 0.38 5.78
N GLU A 47 14.23 -0.32 6.38
CA GLU A 47 14.43 -1.68 6.87
C GLU A 47 14.71 -2.66 5.74
N GLU A 48 13.97 -2.56 4.64
CA GLU A 48 14.17 -3.40 3.47
C GLU A 48 15.55 -3.15 2.84
N LYS A 49 15.96 -1.88 2.74
CA LYS A 49 17.29 -1.47 2.29
C LYS A 49 18.39 -2.08 3.17
N LYS A 50 18.23 -2.07 4.50
CA LYS A 50 19.18 -2.68 5.45
C LYS A 50 19.22 -4.20 5.35
N ARG A 51 18.11 -4.83 4.97
CA ARG A 51 18.01 -6.29 4.80
C ARG A 51 18.71 -6.77 3.53
N ARG A 52 18.72 -5.94 2.47
CA ARG A 52 19.36 -6.28 1.20
C ARG A 52 20.89 -6.14 1.33
N PRO A 53 21.67 -7.15 0.88
CA PRO A 53 23.13 -7.08 0.94
C PRO A 53 23.70 -5.91 0.11
N ASN A 54 23.01 -5.53 -0.97
CA ASN A 54 23.42 -4.45 -1.86
C ASN A 54 22.96 -3.07 -1.37
N GLY A 55 22.15 -2.99 -0.31
CA GLY A 55 21.61 -1.72 0.18
C GLY A 55 20.71 -1.01 -0.82
N GLU A 56 20.10 -1.73 -1.75
CA GLU A 56 19.26 -1.14 -2.80
C GLU A 56 17.87 -0.78 -2.26
N GLU A 57 17.25 0.26 -2.82
CA GLU A 57 15.87 0.59 -2.46
C GLU A 57 14.88 -0.37 -3.11
N PRO A 58 13.84 -0.82 -2.39
CA PRO A 58 12.78 -1.61 -2.98
C PRO A 58 12.03 -0.84 -4.07
N SER A 59 11.75 -1.55 -5.17
CA SER A 59 10.90 -1.07 -6.26
C SER A 59 9.49 -0.72 -5.76
N LYS A 60 8.75 0.07 -6.53
CA LYS A 60 7.35 0.42 -6.20
C LYS A 60 6.46 -0.82 -6.09
N VAL A 61 6.70 -1.82 -6.94
CA VAL A 61 5.95 -3.09 -6.94
C VAL A 61 6.27 -3.88 -5.68
N GLU A 62 7.54 -3.98 -5.32
CA GLU A 62 7.98 -4.63 -4.09
C GLU A 62 7.43 -3.93 -2.84
N MET A 63 7.48 -2.59 -2.81
CA MET A 63 6.87 -1.79 -1.76
C MET A 63 5.36 -2.03 -1.66
N PHE A 64 4.65 -2.17 -2.78
CA PHE A 64 3.22 -2.50 -2.77
C PHE A 64 2.97 -3.83 -2.05
N VAL A 65 3.74 -4.86 -2.40
CA VAL A 65 3.64 -6.20 -1.79
C VAL A 65 4.02 -6.16 -0.31
N LEU A 66 5.18 -5.59 0.03
CA LEU A 66 5.69 -5.52 1.41
C LEU A 66 4.71 -4.81 2.36
N THR A 67 4.06 -3.74 1.88
CA THR A 67 3.16 -2.94 2.72
C THR A 67 1.79 -3.56 2.94
N ARG A 68 1.42 -4.56 2.13
CA ARG A 68 0.10 -5.22 2.13
C ARG A 68 0.16 -6.70 2.51
N LYS A 69 1.37 -7.27 2.58
CA LYS A 69 1.62 -8.61 3.12
C LYS A 69 1.22 -8.64 4.59
N ARG A 70 0.48 -9.67 4.99
CA ARG A 70 0.08 -9.90 6.38
C ARG A 70 1.20 -10.60 7.16
N LYS A 71 1.07 -10.67 8.48
CA LYS A 71 2.04 -11.35 9.36
C LYS A 71 2.16 -12.86 9.09
N ASP A 72 1.08 -13.47 8.61
CA ASP A 72 1.02 -14.87 8.16
C ASP A 72 1.66 -15.08 6.78
N GLY A 73 2.18 -14.02 6.16
CA GLY A 73 2.78 -14.06 4.83
C GLY A 73 1.78 -13.97 3.68
N THR A 74 0.47 -14.00 3.95
CA THR A 74 -0.54 -13.99 2.91
C THR A 74 -0.71 -12.59 2.31
N LEU A 75 -0.93 -12.56 0.99
CA LEU A 75 -1.29 -11.37 0.23
C LEU A 75 -2.65 -11.64 -0.42
N LYS A 76 -3.70 -10.95 0.06
CA LYS A 76 -5.06 -11.11 -0.46
C LYS A 76 -5.35 -9.99 -1.46
N LEU A 77 -5.41 -10.35 -2.74
CA LEU A 77 -5.71 -9.46 -3.86
C LEU A 77 -6.86 -10.02 -4.69
N ASP A 78 -7.58 -9.17 -5.43
CA ASP A 78 -8.44 -9.64 -6.53
C ASP A 78 -7.58 -10.08 -7.72
N GLU A 79 -8.17 -10.91 -8.56
CA GLU A 79 -7.51 -11.50 -9.72
C GLU A 79 -6.95 -10.41 -10.65
N ASP A 80 -7.72 -9.36 -10.93
CA ASP A 80 -7.29 -8.24 -11.76
C ASP A 80 -6.00 -7.58 -11.24
N THR A 81 -5.92 -7.30 -9.93
CA THR A 81 -4.72 -6.68 -9.33
C THR A 81 -3.54 -7.64 -9.33
N ARG A 82 -3.79 -8.95 -9.19
CA ARG A 82 -2.74 -9.97 -9.29
C ARG A 82 -2.14 -9.99 -10.70
N ILE A 83 -2.98 -10.01 -11.73
CA ILE A 83 -2.55 -9.97 -13.14
C ILE A 83 -1.75 -8.68 -13.41
N GLU A 84 -2.23 -7.54 -12.91
CA GLU A 84 -1.53 -6.26 -13.07
C GLU A 84 -0.17 -6.27 -12.35
N LEU A 85 -0.09 -6.82 -11.14
CA LEU A 85 1.18 -6.97 -10.43
C LEU A 85 2.15 -7.88 -11.19
N GLU A 86 1.68 -9.01 -11.72
CA GLU A 86 2.51 -9.94 -12.51
C GLU A 86 3.04 -9.26 -13.78
N SER A 87 2.21 -8.46 -14.46
CA SER A 87 2.62 -7.65 -15.60
C SER A 87 3.67 -6.61 -15.22
N LEU A 88 3.45 -5.89 -14.11
CA LEU A 88 4.39 -4.89 -13.60
C LEU A 88 5.71 -5.51 -13.15
N THR A 89 5.70 -6.69 -12.52
CA THR A 89 6.93 -7.41 -12.16
C THR A 89 7.72 -7.84 -13.39
N SER A 90 7.03 -8.27 -14.46
CA SER A 90 7.68 -8.70 -15.71
C SER A 90 8.30 -7.52 -16.48
N GLN A 91 7.80 -6.30 -16.28
CA GLN A 91 8.40 -5.09 -16.86
C GLN A 91 9.61 -4.58 -16.05
N VAL A 92 9.73 -4.97 -14.78
CA VAL A 92 10.86 -4.61 -13.92
C VAL A 92 12.05 -5.57 -14.14
N SER A 93 11.84 -6.74 -14.76
CA SER A 93 12.86 -7.78 -14.93
C SER A 93 13.90 -7.57 -16.04
N ASP A 94 14.06 -6.36 -16.59
CA ASP A 94 15.25 -6.00 -17.38
C ASP A 94 16.44 -5.59 -16.50
N THR A 95 16.61 -6.25 -15.34
CA THR A 95 17.84 -6.21 -14.53
C THR A 95 18.12 -7.57 -13.86
N PRO A 96 19.41 -7.96 -13.68
CA PRO A 96 19.82 -9.33 -13.41
C PRO A 96 19.40 -9.89 -12.04
N GLU A 97 18.92 -9.07 -11.10
CA GLU A 97 18.53 -9.50 -9.74
C GLU A 97 17.18 -10.24 -9.64
N SER A 98 16.39 -10.30 -10.73
CA SER A 98 15.03 -10.88 -10.73
C SER A 98 14.97 -12.41 -10.51
N ASN A 99 16.08 -13.13 -10.74
CA ASN A 99 16.12 -14.59 -10.59
C ASN A 99 16.05 -15.05 -9.11
N ILE A 100 16.59 -14.26 -8.17
CA ILE A 100 16.61 -14.61 -6.74
C ILE A 100 15.21 -14.45 -6.11
N ALA A 101 14.45 -13.46 -6.55
CA ALA A 101 13.10 -13.21 -6.05
C ALA A 101 12.09 -14.28 -6.51
N ARG A 102 12.37 -14.91 -7.66
CA ARG A 102 11.54 -15.98 -8.23
C ARG A 102 11.69 -17.29 -7.46
N GLU A 103 12.92 -17.67 -7.08
CA GLU A 103 13.20 -18.85 -6.25
C GLU A 103 12.55 -18.74 -4.86
N PHE A 104 12.59 -17.55 -4.24
CA PHE A 104 11.96 -17.32 -2.93
C PHE A 104 10.42 -17.36 -2.95
N PHE A 105 9.82 -17.08 -4.11
CA PHE A 105 8.37 -17.11 -4.31
C PHE A 105 7.84 -18.53 -4.54
N GLU A 106 8.59 -19.37 -5.25
CA GLU A 106 8.25 -20.78 -5.47
C GLU A 106 8.41 -21.64 -4.20
N GLU A 107 9.35 -21.34 -3.31
CA GLU A 107 9.53 -22.07 -2.03
C GLU A 107 8.47 -21.72 -0.95
N SER A 108 7.63 -20.71 -1.19
CA SER A 108 6.62 -20.24 -0.22
C SER A 108 5.20 -20.80 -0.45
N PHE A 109 5.03 -21.77 -1.35
CA PHE A 109 3.76 -22.46 -1.61
C PHE A 109 3.89 -23.98 -1.56
#